data_AF-A0A9D3QF67-F1
#
_entry.id   AF-A0A9D3QF67-F1
#
_cell.length_a   1.000
_cell.length_b   1.000
_cell.length_c   1.000
_cell.angle_alpha   90.00
_cell.angle_beta   90.00
_cell.angle_gamma   90.00
#
_symmetry.space_group_name_H-M   'P 1'
#
loop_
_entity.id
_entity.type
_entity.pdbx_description
1 polymer ?
#
loop_
_entity_poly.entity_id
_entity_poly.type
_entity_poly.pdbx_seq_one_letter_code
_entity_poly.pdbx_strand_id
1 'polypeptide(L)'
;MSRQLQVLGVARSWRQCRTKYKNLKYNYKSTRKQPGTSGMDRSMKFYRELEAIMQGRDLRGLCVSRVGVANSGQNWQEEEVQALLLVWAEEPVRRRLEQATRNRSIFLHISQQLQALGVGRNWRQCRTKYKNLNATSPSVSTWATSSWVGQSPAATQPNTPHSSPMPDSSNSMMIRFPADSHIFGCVFVPVLAPVPLEITFSSEMASASELKIGKKLNEGKTKEIYELPDQPGHVLVQSKDQITAGNAVRKDQMEGKAAISNKTTSCVFKLLQDVGIKTAFVKQHSDTAFVAAHCEMIPMEWVCRRVATGSFLKRNPGVKEGYRFSPLKIEMFFKDDANNDPQWSEEQLLEARFCLAGLDIGRCEVDVMSQSTVAIFEILEKAWATQNCTLVDMKIEFGVNMVTKEIILADVIDNDSWRLWPAGDRSQQKDKQVYRDLKEVTPEAMQMVKRNFEWVAERVELLLEPQSRGRVVVLMGSTSDLAHCERIRSACGVFGIPCALRVTSAHKGPDETLRIKAEYEGDGVPTVFIAVAGRSNGLGPVLSGNTAYPVINCPPLTPDWGAQDVWSSLRLPSGLGCSTVLSPDAAAQFAAQVLGLNDHLVWAKLRASMLNTWISLKRADKKLQGCSL
;
A
#
# COMPACT_ATOMS: atom_id res chain seq x y z
N MET A 1 -9.86 19.60 -22.88
CA MET A 1 -11.12 19.88 -22.15
C MET A 1 -11.12 21.20 -21.37
N SER A 2 -10.41 21.36 -20.25
CA SER A 2 -10.46 22.63 -19.46
C SER A 2 -10.06 23.87 -20.27
N ARG A 3 -8.94 23.82 -21.02
CA ARG A 3 -8.52 24.90 -21.92
C ARG A 3 -9.53 25.18 -23.06
N GLN A 4 -10.16 24.14 -23.61
CA GLN A 4 -11.17 24.29 -24.67
C GLN A 4 -12.48 24.89 -24.15
N LEU A 5 -12.90 24.52 -22.94
CA LEU A 5 -14.07 25.11 -22.29
C LEU A 5 -13.86 26.58 -21.97
N GLN A 6 -12.63 26.98 -21.65
CA GLN A 6 -12.30 28.39 -21.41
C GLN A 6 -12.43 29.25 -22.68
N VAL A 7 -12.08 28.71 -23.85
CA VAL A 7 -12.31 29.36 -25.16
C VAL A 7 -13.81 29.54 -25.44
N LEU A 8 -14.65 28.64 -24.91
CA LEU A 8 -16.11 28.70 -25.02
C LEU A 8 -16.78 29.51 -23.88
N GLY A 9 -16.01 30.31 -23.13
CA GLY A 9 -16.53 31.15 -22.04
C GLY A 9 -16.85 30.41 -20.74
N VAL A 10 -16.48 29.13 -20.63
CA VAL A 10 -16.77 28.29 -19.46
C VAL A 10 -15.52 28.08 -18.61
N ALA A 11 -15.39 28.88 -17.54
CA ALA A 11 -14.27 28.81 -16.60
C ALA A 11 -14.38 27.58 -15.66
N ARG A 12 -13.62 26.51 -15.96
CA ARG A 12 -13.55 25.29 -15.13
C ARG A 12 -12.13 24.74 -15.04
N SER A 13 -11.69 24.38 -13.83
CA SER A 13 -10.39 23.75 -13.61
C SER A 13 -10.36 22.31 -14.11
N TRP A 14 -9.16 21.77 -14.39
CA TRP A 14 -9.01 20.38 -14.83
C TRP A 14 -9.57 19.36 -13.82
N ARG A 15 -9.49 19.65 -12.51
CA ARG A 15 -10.06 18.81 -11.44
C ARG A 15 -11.57 18.78 -11.52
N GLN A 16 -12.21 19.93 -11.71
CA GLN A 16 -13.68 20.04 -11.87
C GLN A 16 -14.16 19.29 -13.12
N CYS A 17 -13.45 19.46 -14.24
CA CYS A 17 -13.66 18.75 -15.49
C CYS A 17 -13.57 17.21 -15.32
N ARG A 18 -12.53 16.73 -14.62
CA ARG A 18 -12.32 15.31 -14.34
C ARG A 18 -13.41 14.72 -13.46
N THR A 19 -13.82 15.41 -12.40
CA THR A 19 -14.90 14.97 -11.50
C THR A 19 -16.23 14.90 -12.24
N LYS A 20 -16.55 15.89 -13.07
CA LYS A 20 -17.78 15.90 -13.86
C LYS A 20 -17.83 14.75 -14.86
N TYR A 21 -16.73 14.49 -15.57
CA TYR A 21 -16.59 13.34 -16.46
C TYR A 21 -16.79 12.00 -15.73
N LYS A 22 -16.12 11.83 -14.58
CA LYS A 22 -16.24 10.60 -13.78
C LYS A 22 -17.69 10.37 -13.32
N ASN A 23 -18.39 11.41 -12.88
CA ASN A 23 -19.77 11.31 -12.44
C ASN A 23 -20.72 11.00 -13.59
N LEU A 24 -20.55 11.64 -14.76
CA LEU A 24 -21.34 11.31 -15.95
C LEU A 24 -21.13 9.87 -16.40
N LYS A 25 -19.88 9.40 -16.43
CA LYS A 25 -19.53 8.02 -16.79
C LYS A 25 -20.09 7.00 -15.79
N TYR A 26 -20.00 7.30 -14.50
CA TYR A 26 -20.56 6.45 -13.45
C TYR A 26 -22.08 6.35 -13.57
N ASN A 27 -22.77 7.49 -13.68
CA ASN A 27 -24.22 7.52 -13.83
C ASN A 27 -24.68 6.78 -15.09
N TYR A 28 -24.03 7.00 -16.23
CA TYR A 28 -24.33 6.28 -17.48
C TYR A 28 -24.20 4.76 -17.31
N LYS A 29 -23.11 4.28 -16.69
CA LYS A 29 -22.89 2.85 -16.44
C LYS A 29 -23.93 2.27 -15.49
N SER A 30 -24.29 3.00 -14.43
CA SER A 30 -25.29 2.56 -13.46
C SER A 30 -26.68 2.49 -14.07
N THR A 31 -27.07 3.49 -14.87
CA THR A 31 -28.37 3.52 -15.57
C THR A 31 -28.46 2.46 -16.67
N ARG A 32 -27.36 2.14 -17.37
CA ARG A 32 -27.34 1.08 -18.40
C ARG A 32 -27.47 -0.33 -17.84
N LYS A 33 -27.07 -0.57 -16.58
CA LYS A 33 -27.08 -1.89 -15.93
C LYS A 33 -28.45 -2.31 -15.37
N GLN A 34 -29.46 -1.44 -15.40
CA GLN A 34 -30.81 -1.78 -14.92
C GLN A 34 -31.57 -2.58 -16.00
N PRO A 35 -31.99 -3.83 -15.75
CA PRO A 35 -32.81 -4.60 -16.68
C PRO A 35 -34.28 -4.21 -16.52
N GLY A 36 -34.97 -3.87 -17.62
CA GLY A 36 -36.45 -3.85 -17.64
C GLY A 36 -37.19 -2.62 -18.14
N THR A 37 -36.54 -1.56 -18.65
CA THR A 37 -37.27 -0.46 -19.32
C THR A 37 -36.95 -0.39 -20.82
N SER A 38 -37.97 -0.62 -21.64
CA SER A 38 -37.99 -0.26 -23.06
C SER A 38 -37.52 1.18 -23.23
N GLY A 39 -36.69 1.46 -24.25
CA GLY A 39 -35.78 2.61 -24.39
C GLY A 39 -36.33 4.04 -24.34
N MET A 40 -37.50 4.29 -23.78
CA MET A 40 -38.10 5.61 -23.64
C MET A 40 -37.86 6.26 -22.26
N ASP A 41 -37.61 5.50 -21.19
CA ASP A 41 -37.44 6.05 -19.83
C ASP A 41 -36.13 5.59 -19.15
N ARG A 42 -35.05 6.34 -19.43
CA ARG A 42 -33.81 6.29 -18.65
C ARG A 42 -33.61 7.66 -18.05
N SER A 43 -33.77 7.77 -16.73
CA SER A 43 -33.91 9.03 -15.98
C SER A 43 -32.67 9.95 -15.93
N MET A 44 -31.62 9.66 -16.71
CA MET A 44 -30.39 10.45 -16.72
C MET A 44 -30.44 11.53 -17.80
N LYS A 45 -30.29 12.79 -17.39
CA LYS A 45 -30.11 13.92 -18.31
C LYS A 45 -28.86 13.70 -19.19
N PHE A 46 -29.03 13.84 -20.51
CA PHE A 46 -28.03 13.58 -21.56
C PHE A 46 -27.70 12.09 -21.82
N TYR A 47 -28.57 11.16 -21.40
CA TYR A 47 -28.34 9.72 -21.61
C TYR A 47 -28.23 9.36 -23.11
N ARG A 48 -29.13 9.89 -23.95
CA ARG A 48 -29.17 9.58 -25.39
C ARG A 48 -27.95 10.12 -26.13
N GLU A 49 -27.51 11.31 -25.77
CA GLU A 49 -26.33 11.99 -26.30
C GLU A 49 -25.05 11.25 -25.90
N LEU A 50 -24.94 10.81 -24.64
CA LEU A 50 -23.83 9.98 -24.18
C LEU A 50 -23.83 8.60 -24.83
N GLU A 51 -25.00 7.98 -25.03
CA GLU A 51 -25.11 6.70 -25.73
C GLU A 51 -24.71 6.80 -27.21
N ALA A 52 -25.11 7.88 -27.89
CA ALA A 52 -24.68 8.18 -29.26
C ALA A 52 -23.17 8.38 -29.35
N ILE A 53 -22.55 9.14 -28.44
CA ILE A 53 -21.09 9.33 -28.36
C ILE A 53 -20.38 8.00 -28.13
N MET A 54 -20.88 7.17 -27.21
CA MET A 54 -20.26 5.88 -26.86
C MET A 54 -20.42 4.82 -27.97
N GLN A 55 -21.38 5.01 -28.88
CA GLN A 55 -21.60 4.16 -30.05
C GLN A 55 -21.01 4.75 -31.35
N GLY A 56 -20.27 5.86 -31.26
CA GLY A 56 -19.61 6.48 -32.41
C GLY A 56 -20.54 7.18 -33.41
N ARG A 57 -21.76 7.55 -32.99
CA ARG A 57 -22.75 8.23 -33.85
C ARG A 57 -22.61 9.75 -33.78
N ASP A 58 -22.84 10.42 -34.91
CA ASP A 58 -22.79 11.88 -35.05
C ASP A 58 -24.01 12.55 -34.39
N LEU A 59 -23.79 13.65 -33.67
CA LEU A 59 -24.81 14.36 -32.89
C LEU A 59 -25.62 15.37 -33.73
N ARG A 60 -25.24 15.61 -34.99
CA ARG A 60 -25.86 16.62 -35.88
C ARG A 60 -27.34 16.36 -36.24
N GLY A 61 -27.88 15.17 -35.94
CA GLY A 61 -29.29 14.81 -36.19
C GLY A 61 -30.25 14.92 -34.99
N LEU A 62 -29.77 15.31 -33.80
CA LEU A 62 -30.62 15.43 -32.61
C LEU A 62 -31.21 16.84 -32.52
N CYS A 63 -32.52 16.96 -32.77
CA CYS A 63 -33.28 18.21 -32.69
C CYS A 63 -33.12 18.85 -31.29
N VAL A 64 -32.46 20.02 -31.23
CA VAL A 64 -32.46 20.89 -30.05
C VAL A 64 -33.84 21.56 -29.98
N SER A 65 -34.77 20.91 -29.29
CA SER A 65 -36.08 21.51 -29.01
C SER A 65 -35.97 22.52 -27.86
N ARG A 66 -36.70 23.64 -28.03
CA ARG A 66 -36.81 24.76 -27.09
C ARG A 66 -37.10 24.30 -25.65
N VAL A 67 -36.52 25.06 -24.72
CA VAL A 67 -36.75 24.99 -23.27
C VAL A 67 -38.26 24.98 -22.98
N GLY A 68 -38.74 23.85 -22.49
CA GLY A 68 -40.12 23.62 -22.04
C GLY A 68 -40.13 22.82 -20.74
N VAL A 69 -40.57 23.50 -19.70
CA VAL A 69 -41.09 23.13 -18.35
C VAL A 69 -41.01 21.67 -17.84
N ALA A 70 -40.69 21.59 -16.55
CA ALA A 70 -40.83 20.50 -15.57
C ALA A 70 -39.73 19.41 -15.52
N ASN A 71 -38.73 19.65 -14.66
CA ASN A 71 -38.23 18.59 -13.78
C ASN A 71 -37.64 19.23 -12.50
N SER A 72 -38.50 19.38 -11.50
CA SER A 72 -38.18 19.78 -10.13
C SER A 72 -37.40 18.66 -9.45
N GLY A 73 -36.10 18.88 -9.17
CA GLY A 73 -35.38 17.88 -8.37
C GLY A 73 -33.90 18.10 -8.11
N GLN A 74 -33.12 18.69 -9.02
CA GLN A 74 -31.66 18.68 -8.87
C GLN A 74 -30.94 20.03 -8.96
N ASN A 75 -31.53 21.05 -9.57
CA ASN A 75 -30.95 22.39 -9.59
C ASN A 75 -31.83 23.34 -8.76
N TRP A 76 -31.19 24.13 -7.90
CA TRP A 76 -31.85 25.24 -7.20
C TRP A 76 -31.98 26.40 -8.20
N GLN A 77 -33.21 26.88 -8.42
CA GLN A 77 -33.47 28.10 -9.19
C GLN A 77 -33.06 29.33 -8.37
N GLU A 78 -32.86 30.46 -9.03
CA GLU A 78 -32.38 31.68 -8.39
C GLU A 78 -33.34 32.15 -7.29
N GLU A 79 -34.64 32.04 -7.52
CA GLU A 79 -35.72 32.36 -6.59
C GLU A 79 -35.71 31.42 -5.37
N GLU A 80 -35.40 30.13 -5.58
CA GLU A 80 -35.26 29.16 -4.49
C GLU A 80 -34.01 29.42 -3.64
N VAL A 81 -32.92 29.92 -4.27
CA VAL A 81 -31.70 30.32 -3.55
C VAL A 81 -31.94 31.60 -2.75
N GLN A 82 -32.63 32.57 -3.32
CA GLN A 82 -33.02 33.80 -2.63
C GLN A 82 -33.93 33.49 -1.44
N ALA A 83 -34.95 32.63 -1.60
CA ALA A 83 -35.79 32.18 -0.49
C ALA A 83 -34.99 31.48 0.62
N LEU A 84 -33.99 30.66 0.27
CA LEU A 84 -33.11 30.03 1.26
C LEU A 84 -32.22 31.06 1.98
N LEU A 85 -31.73 32.07 1.28
CA LEU A 85 -30.95 33.14 1.88
C LEU A 85 -31.79 34.02 2.81
N LEU A 86 -33.05 34.27 2.47
CA LEU A 86 -33.99 35.00 3.33
C LEU A 86 -34.27 34.25 4.63
N VAL A 87 -34.63 32.97 4.56
CA VAL A 87 -34.86 32.12 5.75
C VAL A 87 -33.58 31.93 6.57
N TRP A 88 -32.42 31.88 5.91
CA TRP A 88 -31.13 31.81 6.60
C TRP A 88 -30.76 33.14 7.26
N ALA A 89 -31.12 34.28 6.69
CA ALA A 89 -30.81 35.60 7.26
C ALA A 89 -31.56 35.89 8.57
N GLU A 90 -32.64 35.15 8.87
CA GLU A 90 -33.40 35.29 10.11
C GLU A 90 -32.52 35.07 11.35
N GLU A 91 -32.61 36.03 12.27
CA GLU A 91 -31.81 36.10 13.50
C GLU A 91 -31.85 34.81 14.35
N PRO A 92 -33.03 34.19 14.59
CA PRO A 92 -33.13 32.95 15.34
C PRO A 92 -32.48 31.76 14.62
N VAL A 93 -32.52 31.73 13.28
CA VAL A 93 -31.92 30.67 12.47
C VAL A 93 -30.40 30.79 12.46
N ARG A 94 -29.86 32.01 12.33
CA ARG A 94 -28.42 32.27 12.42
C ARG A 94 -27.82 31.89 13.77
N ARG A 95 -28.36 32.41 14.88
CA ARG A 95 -27.84 32.09 16.22
C ARG A 95 -27.83 30.60 16.50
N ARG A 96 -28.90 29.90 16.13
CA ARG A 96 -29.01 28.44 16.31
C ARG A 96 -28.01 27.67 15.45
N LEU A 97 -27.72 28.11 14.23
CA LEU A 97 -26.72 27.48 13.37
C LEU A 97 -25.28 27.71 13.85
N GLU A 98 -25.00 28.86 14.47
CA GLU A 98 -23.68 29.20 15.03
C GLU A 98 -23.37 28.41 16.32
N GLN A 99 -24.38 28.13 17.14
CA GLN A 99 -24.21 27.49 18.45
C GLN A 99 -24.44 25.97 18.44
N ALA A 100 -25.04 25.41 17.38
CA ALA A 100 -25.38 23.98 17.32
C ALA A 100 -24.30 23.13 16.62
N THR A 101 -23.96 22.00 17.24
CA THR A 101 -23.14 20.93 16.63
C THR A 101 -24.00 19.89 15.88
N ARG A 102 -25.31 19.84 16.17
CA ARG A 102 -26.32 18.96 15.54
C ARG A 102 -27.47 19.76 14.93
N ASN A 103 -27.42 19.98 13.61
CA ASN A 103 -28.25 21.02 12.98
C ASN A 103 -29.47 20.43 12.24
N ARG A 104 -29.79 19.14 12.45
CA ARG A 104 -30.89 18.45 11.72
C ARG A 104 -32.25 19.11 11.97
N SER A 105 -32.58 19.39 13.23
CA SER A 105 -33.84 20.07 13.61
C SER A 105 -33.94 21.48 13.03
N ILE A 106 -32.81 22.18 12.92
CA ILE A 106 -32.73 23.52 12.32
C ILE A 106 -33.03 23.45 10.81
N PHE A 107 -32.42 22.49 10.09
CA PHE A 107 -32.70 22.35 8.66
C PHE A 107 -34.08 21.76 8.34
N LEU A 108 -34.70 21.03 9.28
CA LEU A 108 -36.11 20.65 9.19
C LEU A 108 -37.02 21.89 9.28
N HIS A 109 -36.72 22.79 10.21
CA HIS A 109 -37.43 24.06 10.32
C HIS A 109 -37.24 24.95 9.08
N ILE A 110 -36.01 25.10 8.58
CA ILE A 110 -35.71 25.84 7.33
C ILE A 110 -36.48 25.25 6.14
N SER A 111 -36.56 23.92 6.05
CA SER A 111 -37.31 23.22 5.00
C SER A 111 -38.81 23.50 5.06
N GLN A 112 -39.40 23.57 6.26
CA GLN A 112 -40.81 23.95 6.45
C GLN A 112 -41.08 25.41 6.08
N GLN A 113 -40.18 26.33 6.47
CA GLN A 113 -40.30 27.75 6.10
C GLN A 113 -40.19 27.95 4.59
N LEU A 114 -39.26 27.25 3.92
CA LEU A 114 -39.16 27.27 2.47
C LEU A 114 -40.42 26.73 1.79
N GLN A 115 -41.03 25.68 2.35
CA GLN A 115 -42.28 25.14 1.84
C GLN A 115 -43.44 26.16 1.93
N ALA A 116 -43.49 26.98 2.99
CA ALA A 116 -44.45 28.08 3.11
C ALA A 116 -44.22 29.18 2.06
N LEU A 117 -42.99 29.35 1.57
CA LEU A 117 -42.62 30.25 0.48
C LEU A 117 -42.77 29.59 -0.92
N GLY A 118 -43.42 28.44 -1.02
CA GLY A 118 -43.63 27.71 -2.28
C GLY A 118 -42.42 26.88 -2.76
N VAL A 119 -41.38 26.74 -1.95
CA VAL A 119 -40.13 26.03 -2.28
C VAL A 119 -40.09 24.64 -1.64
N GLY A 120 -40.40 23.61 -2.43
CA GLY A 120 -40.46 22.21 -1.98
C GLY A 120 -39.09 21.52 -1.85
N ARG A 121 -38.27 21.92 -0.88
CA ARG A 121 -36.93 21.32 -0.64
C ARG A 121 -36.83 20.70 0.74
N ASN A 122 -36.33 19.46 0.81
CA ASN A 122 -36.16 18.75 2.07
C ASN A 122 -34.93 19.21 2.87
N TRP A 123 -34.90 18.93 4.17
CA TRP A 123 -33.84 19.40 5.08
C TRP A 123 -32.41 18.99 4.64
N ARG A 124 -32.24 17.85 3.95
CA ARG A 124 -30.92 17.42 3.44
C ARG A 124 -30.48 18.28 2.26
N GLN A 125 -31.42 18.62 1.38
CA GLN A 125 -31.18 19.51 0.24
C GLN A 125 -30.83 20.93 0.71
N CYS A 126 -31.58 21.47 1.67
CA CYS A 126 -31.31 22.78 2.27
C CYS A 126 -29.93 22.82 2.94
N ARG A 127 -29.58 21.80 3.75
CA ARG A 127 -28.27 21.70 4.42
C ARG A 127 -27.11 21.63 3.43
N THR A 128 -27.28 20.88 2.35
CA THR A 128 -26.25 20.72 1.32
C THR A 128 -26.03 22.04 0.57
N LYS A 129 -27.11 22.75 0.23
CA LYS A 129 -27.03 24.05 -0.45
C LYS A 129 -26.43 25.13 0.44
N TYR A 130 -26.84 25.20 1.71
CA TYR A 130 -26.25 26.07 2.74
C TYR A 130 -24.72 25.88 2.84
N LYS A 131 -24.26 24.63 2.98
CA LYS A 131 -22.82 24.33 3.08
C LYS A 131 -22.04 24.77 1.84
N ASN A 132 -22.63 24.57 0.66
CA ASN A 132 -22.01 24.96 -0.59
C ASN A 132 -21.90 26.49 -0.71
N LEU A 133 -22.94 27.23 -0.31
CA LEU A 133 -22.94 28.70 -0.32
C LEU A 133 -21.93 29.27 0.68
N ASN A 134 -21.91 28.72 1.90
CA ASN A 134 -20.99 29.15 2.97
C ASN A 134 -19.50 28.86 2.64
N ALA A 135 -19.23 27.78 1.88
CA ALA A 135 -17.88 27.44 1.43
C ALA A 135 -17.35 28.36 0.31
N THR A 136 -18.24 29.04 -0.42
CA THR A 136 -17.86 29.96 -1.51
C THR A 136 -17.65 31.41 -1.07
N SER A 137 -18.14 31.84 0.10
CA SER A 137 -17.90 33.19 0.61
C SER A 137 -18.12 33.26 2.13
N PRO A 138 -17.08 33.48 2.96
CA PRO A 138 -17.21 33.54 4.42
C PRO A 138 -17.96 34.78 4.96
N SER A 139 -18.29 35.77 4.12
CA SER A 139 -18.82 37.08 4.54
C SER A 139 -20.23 37.40 4.03
N VAL A 140 -21.12 36.41 3.90
CA VAL A 140 -22.52 36.60 3.42
C VAL A 140 -23.39 37.44 4.38
N SER A 141 -22.88 37.81 5.56
CA SER A 141 -23.62 38.57 6.59
C SER A 141 -23.93 40.04 6.23
N THR A 142 -23.43 40.60 5.12
CA THR A 142 -23.58 42.04 4.79
C THR A 142 -24.46 42.36 3.57
N TRP A 143 -24.99 41.38 2.85
CA TRP A 143 -25.73 41.63 1.59
C TRP A 143 -27.24 41.82 1.74
N ALA A 144 -27.82 41.49 2.90
CA ALA A 144 -29.28 41.41 3.06
C ALA A 144 -29.99 42.73 3.48
N THR A 145 -29.29 43.86 3.60
CA THR A 145 -29.88 45.12 4.11
C THR A 145 -30.03 46.24 3.07
N SER A 146 -29.78 46.00 1.78
CA SER A 146 -29.75 47.08 0.79
C SER A 146 -30.53 46.78 -0.47
N SER A 147 -31.80 46.40 -0.35
CA SER A 147 -32.87 46.69 -1.32
C SER A 147 -34.15 46.00 -0.85
N TRP A 148 -35.29 46.68 -1.00
CA TRP A 148 -36.64 46.37 -0.48
C TRP A 148 -37.01 47.07 0.83
N VAL A 149 -37.14 48.40 0.72
CA VAL A 149 -38.17 49.16 1.44
C VAL A 149 -39.48 48.95 0.68
N GLY A 150 -40.53 48.44 1.33
CA GLY A 150 -41.87 48.50 0.76
C GLY A 150 -42.89 47.50 1.29
N GLN A 151 -43.68 47.97 2.26
CA GLN A 151 -45.05 47.55 2.61
C GLN A 151 -45.25 46.31 3.50
N SER A 152 -45.55 46.60 4.77
CA SER A 152 -46.30 45.77 5.71
C SER A 152 -47.81 45.99 5.47
N PRO A 153 -48.72 45.08 5.91
CA PRO A 153 -49.13 45.15 7.31
C PRO A 153 -49.50 43.83 8.02
N ALA A 154 -49.26 43.87 9.34
CA ALA A 154 -50.12 43.40 10.44
C ALA A 154 -50.34 41.89 10.72
N ALA A 155 -49.64 41.44 11.77
CA ALA A 155 -50.16 40.85 13.02
C ALA A 155 -51.37 39.90 12.99
N THR A 156 -51.18 38.67 13.52
CA THR A 156 -51.90 38.12 14.70
C THR A 156 -51.36 36.74 15.08
N GLN A 157 -51.01 36.54 16.37
CA GLN A 157 -51.03 35.21 17.00
C GLN A 157 -52.50 34.81 17.23
N PRO A 158 -52.86 33.52 17.37
CA PRO A 158 -52.89 32.96 18.73
C PRO A 158 -52.70 31.42 18.89
N ASN A 159 -52.31 31.05 20.12
CA ASN A 159 -52.82 29.96 20.97
C ASN A 159 -52.57 28.47 20.66
N THR A 160 -51.86 27.84 21.61
CA THR A 160 -52.05 26.49 22.15
C THR A 160 -53.44 26.32 22.80
N PRO A 161 -53.94 25.07 22.99
CA PRO A 161 -53.89 24.50 24.34
C PRO A 161 -53.74 22.96 24.46
N HIS A 162 -53.00 22.56 25.51
CA HIS A 162 -53.27 21.55 26.56
C HIS A 162 -53.78 20.10 26.32
N SER A 163 -52.89 19.16 26.71
CA SER A 163 -52.99 18.11 27.77
C SER A 163 -53.94 16.88 27.69
N SER A 164 -53.28 15.70 27.72
CA SER A 164 -53.50 14.52 28.60
C SER A 164 -54.74 13.61 28.42
N PRO A 165 -54.78 12.38 29.00
CA PRO A 165 -53.78 11.30 29.09
C PRO A 165 -54.35 9.89 28.70
N MET A 166 -53.51 8.85 28.86
CA MET A 166 -53.77 7.39 28.72
C MET A 166 -55.01 6.86 29.48
N PRO A 167 -55.46 5.63 29.15
CA PRO A 167 -55.23 4.55 30.12
C PRO A 167 -54.81 3.19 29.52
N ASP A 168 -54.22 2.39 30.42
CA ASP A 168 -53.90 0.96 30.34
C ASP A 168 -55.08 0.05 29.95
N SER A 169 -54.76 -1.10 29.36
CA SER A 169 -55.26 -2.40 29.87
C SER A 169 -54.55 -3.61 29.24
N SER A 170 -54.25 -4.53 30.14
CA SER A 170 -53.75 -5.90 30.04
C SER A 170 -54.60 -6.81 29.14
N ASN A 171 -53.99 -7.73 28.39
CA ASN A 171 -54.16 -9.19 28.60
C ASN A 171 -53.34 -10.07 27.64
N SER A 172 -52.57 -10.98 28.25
CA SER A 172 -52.34 -12.40 27.93
C SER A 172 -52.69 -12.95 26.53
N MET A 173 -51.70 -13.57 25.86
CA MET A 173 -51.82 -14.98 25.47
C MET A 173 -50.45 -15.61 25.17
N MET A 174 -50.07 -16.63 25.97
CA MET A 174 -49.02 -17.60 25.65
C MET A 174 -49.53 -18.57 24.59
N ILE A 175 -48.66 -18.94 23.64
CA ILE A 175 -48.79 -20.19 22.88
C ILE A 175 -47.44 -20.92 22.93
N ARG A 176 -47.42 -22.07 23.59
CA ARG A 176 -46.38 -23.12 23.50
C ARG A 176 -46.79 -24.12 22.43
N PHE A 177 -45.84 -24.70 21.71
CA PHE A 177 -45.91 -26.01 21.04
C PHE A 177 -44.49 -26.59 20.87
N PRO A 178 -44.33 -27.91 20.67
CA PRO A 178 -43.49 -28.75 21.52
C PRO A 178 -42.23 -29.28 20.82
N ALA A 179 -41.40 -29.94 21.63
CA ALA A 179 -40.28 -30.77 21.19
C ALA A 179 -40.80 -32.08 20.56
N ASP A 180 -40.11 -32.58 19.53
CA ASP A 180 -39.52 -33.92 19.55
C ASP A 180 -38.52 -34.15 18.41
N SER A 181 -37.58 -35.03 18.74
CA SER A 181 -36.35 -35.47 18.09
C SER A 181 -36.50 -36.20 16.76
N HIS A 182 -35.47 -36.14 15.90
CA HIS A 182 -34.89 -37.35 15.28
C HIS A 182 -33.42 -37.18 14.85
N ILE A 183 -32.71 -38.28 15.05
CA ILE A 183 -31.29 -38.59 14.90
C ILE A 183 -30.87 -38.65 13.42
N PHE A 184 -29.71 -38.10 13.08
CA PHE A 184 -28.83 -38.66 12.05
C PHE A 184 -27.37 -38.53 12.51
N GLY A 185 -26.75 -39.68 12.77
CA GLY A 185 -25.35 -39.80 13.15
C GLY A 185 -24.42 -39.57 11.96
N CYS A 186 -23.31 -38.90 12.22
CA CYS A 186 -22.14 -38.90 11.34
C CYS A 186 -20.94 -39.39 12.16
N VAL A 187 -20.26 -40.37 11.59
CA VAL A 187 -19.27 -41.25 12.20
C VAL A 187 -18.02 -40.46 12.63
N PHE A 188 -17.65 -40.62 13.89
CA PHE A 188 -16.36 -40.20 14.44
C PHE A 188 -15.25 -41.11 13.89
N VAL A 189 -14.26 -40.53 13.21
CA VAL A 189 -12.96 -41.18 12.97
C VAL A 189 -12.02 -40.73 14.10
N PRO A 190 -11.41 -41.65 14.88
CA PRO A 190 -10.53 -41.26 15.96
C PRO A 190 -9.18 -40.84 15.39
N VAL A 191 -8.80 -39.58 15.59
CA VAL A 191 -7.42 -39.12 15.38
C VAL A 191 -6.60 -39.58 16.58
N LEU A 192 -5.68 -40.51 16.33
CA LEU A 192 -4.70 -41.02 17.27
C LEU A 192 -3.84 -39.88 17.84
N ALA A 193 -3.64 -39.90 19.16
CA ALA A 193 -2.70 -39.04 19.86
C ALA A 193 -1.25 -39.30 19.38
N PRO A 194 -0.40 -38.27 19.29
CA PRO A 194 1.01 -38.47 19.00
C PRO A 194 1.73 -38.98 20.25
N VAL A 195 2.37 -40.14 20.10
CA VAL A 195 3.35 -40.73 21.02
C VAL A 195 4.60 -39.82 21.03
N PRO A 196 5.24 -39.55 22.18
CA PRO A 196 6.46 -38.75 22.21
C PRO A 196 7.63 -39.57 21.65
N LEU A 197 8.17 -39.15 20.51
CA LEU A 197 9.48 -39.63 20.04
C LEU A 197 10.55 -38.80 20.75
N GLU A 198 11.25 -39.43 21.70
CA GLU A 198 12.56 -38.97 22.15
C GLU A 198 13.53 -39.05 20.97
N ILE A 199 13.88 -37.89 20.40
CA ILE A 199 14.96 -37.79 19.43
C ILE A 199 16.25 -37.57 20.23
N THR A 200 17.01 -38.64 20.39
CA THR A 200 18.42 -38.59 20.77
C THR A 200 19.19 -37.77 19.73
N PHE A 201 19.85 -36.70 20.16
CA PHE A 201 20.79 -35.94 19.34
C PHE A 201 22.01 -36.82 19.02
N SER A 202 22.04 -37.46 17.86
CA SER A 202 23.26 -37.96 17.26
C SER A 202 23.94 -36.81 16.51
N SER A 203 25.10 -36.40 16.99
CA SER A 203 25.99 -35.45 16.32
C SER A 203 26.65 -36.09 15.09
N GLU A 204 25.91 -36.22 14.00
CA GLU A 204 26.52 -36.44 12.69
C GLU A 204 26.70 -35.09 12.01
N MET A 205 27.93 -34.58 12.04
CA MET A 205 28.35 -33.55 11.10
C MET A 205 28.18 -34.12 9.70
N ALA A 206 27.11 -33.73 9.00
CA ALA A 206 26.97 -34.02 7.59
C ALA A 206 28.19 -33.46 6.85
N SER A 207 29.05 -34.34 6.34
CA SER A 207 30.12 -33.96 5.42
C SER A 207 29.50 -33.21 4.24
N ALA A 208 29.92 -31.98 3.99
CA ALA A 208 29.51 -31.24 2.81
C ALA A 208 29.87 -32.07 1.56
N SER A 209 28.87 -32.65 0.90
CA SER A 209 29.05 -33.35 -0.36
C SER A 209 29.72 -32.39 -1.35
N GLU A 210 30.91 -32.73 -1.84
CA GLU A 210 31.59 -31.94 -2.89
C GLU A 210 30.64 -31.76 -4.09
N LEU A 211 30.43 -30.51 -4.49
CA LEU A 211 29.54 -30.17 -5.60
C LEU A 211 30.23 -30.55 -6.91
N LYS A 212 29.63 -31.46 -7.67
CA LYS A 212 30.14 -31.85 -8.99
C LYS A 212 29.90 -30.72 -9.99
N ILE A 213 30.97 -30.04 -10.38
CA ILE A 213 30.93 -28.95 -11.37
C ILE A 213 30.95 -29.54 -12.77
N GLY A 214 29.96 -29.17 -13.58
CA GLY A 214 29.82 -29.57 -14.98
C GLY A 214 30.52 -28.61 -15.94
N LYS A 215 30.05 -28.57 -17.19
CA LYS A 215 30.62 -27.72 -18.24
C LYS A 215 30.41 -26.22 -17.94
N LYS A 216 31.34 -25.39 -18.41
CA LYS A 216 31.17 -23.93 -18.43
C LYS A 216 30.07 -23.57 -19.45
N LEU A 217 29.01 -22.90 -18.99
CA LEU A 217 27.87 -22.48 -19.80
C LEU A 217 28.06 -21.09 -20.39
N ASN A 218 28.64 -20.18 -19.61
CA ASN A 218 28.87 -18.79 -20.01
C ASN A 218 30.06 -18.20 -19.27
N GLU A 219 30.73 -17.22 -19.87
CA GLU A 219 31.82 -16.46 -19.26
C GLU A 219 31.61 -14.96 -19.53
N GLY A 220 31.44 -14.21 -18.45
CA GLY A 220 31.38 -12.75 -18.47
C GLY A 220 32.71 -12.11 -18.05
N LYS A 221 32.70 -10.78 -17.99
CA LYS A 221 33.87 -9.97 -17.58
C LYS A 221 34.37 -10.32 -16.18
N THR A 222 33.47 -10.55 -15.23
CA THR A 222 33.79 -10.71 -13.80
C THR A 222 33.33 -12.04 -13.20
N LYS A 223 32.70 -12.92 -14.00
CA LYS A 223 32.11 -14.17 -13.51
C LYS A 223 32.07 -15.24 -14.59
N GLU A 224 32.00 -16.49 -14.16
CA GLU A 224 31.81 -17.68 -14.97
C GLU A 224 30.58 -18.44 -14.46
N ILE A 225 29.85 -19.07 -15.37
CA ILE A 225 28.66 -19.87 -15.02
C ILE A 225 28.93 -21.31 -15.42
N TYR A 226 28.75 -22.23 -14.46
CA TYR A 226 28.94 -23.67 -14.65
C TYR A 226 27.64 -24.43 -14.43
N GLU A 227 27.45 -25.49 -15.21
CA GLU A 227 26.38 -26.45 -14.98
C GLU A 227 26.60 -27.22 -13.67
N LEU A 228 25.51 -27.61 -13.00
CA LEU A 228 25.53 -28.54 -11.87
C LEU A 228 24.75 -29.80 -12.25
N PRO A 229 25.41 -30.85 -12.79
CA PRO A 229 24.74 -32.04 -13.31
C PRO A 229 23.85 -32.76 -12.29
N ASP A 230 24.27 -32.76 -11.02
CA ASP A 230 23.55 -33.45 -9.93
C ASP A 230 22.40 -32.59 -9.36
N GLN A 231 22.25 -31.34 -9.81
CA GLN A 231 21.21 -30.39 -9.36
C GLN A 231 20.53 -29.74 -10.58
N PRO A 232 19.65 -30.46 -11.30
CA PRO A 232 18.99 -29.92 -12.47
C PRO A 232 18.21 -28.64 -12.15
N GLY A 233 18.26 -27.68 -13.08
CA GLY A 233 17.67 -26.35 -12.89
C GLY A 233 18.53 -25.37 -12.08
N HIS A 234 19.74 -25.76 -11.69
CA HIS A 234 20.69 -24.90 -10.97
C HIS A 234 22.01 -24.75 -11.72
N VAL A 235 22.71 -23.66 -11.41
CA VAL A 235 24.04 -23.34 -11.93
C VAL A 235 24.93 -22.83 -10.80
N LEU A 236 26.24 -23.00 -10.96
CA LEU A 236 27.24 -22.37 -10.10
C LEU A 236 27.70 -21.07 -10.75
N VAL A 237 27.66 -19.98 -10.00
CA VAL A 237 28.21 -18.69 -10.40
C VAL A 237 29.54 -18.48 -9.68
N GLN A 238 30.64 -18.51 -10.43
CA GLN A 238 32.01 -18.34 -9.96
C GLN A 238 32.48 -16.91 -10.23
N SER A 239 32.84 -16.16 -9.19
CA SER A 239 33.39 -14.81 -9.33
C SER A 239 34.88 -14.84 -9.72
N LYS A 240 35.33 -13.83 -10.47
CA LYS A 240 36.74 -13.65 -10.88
C LYS A 240 37.38 -12.45 -10.17
N ASP A 241 38.70 -12.54 -9.91
CA ASP A 241 39.53 -11.47 -9.33
C ASP A 241 39.87 -10.37 -10.36
N GLN A 242 38.85 -9.89 -11.08
CA GLN A 242 39.00 -8.89 -12.13
C GLN A 242 38.08 -7.70 -11.90
N ILE A 243 38.62 -6.48 -12.02
CA ILE A 243 37.84 -5.24 -12.03
C ILE A 243 37.92 -4.60 -13.41
N THR A 244 36.77 -4.12 -13.91
CA THR A 244 36.65 -3.60 -15.29
C THR A 244 35.90 -2.27 -15.34
N ALA A 245 36.29 -1.34 -16.21
CA ALA A 245 35.58 -0.08 -16.45
C ALA A 245 35.54 0.27 -17.94
N GLY A 246 34.49 1.00 -18.35
CA GLY A 246 34.29 1.43 -19.74
C GLY A 246 34.23 0.25 -20.71
N ASN A 247 33.27 -0.66 -20.53
CA ASN A 247 33.08 -1.84 -21.39
C ASN A 247 34.33 -2.72 -21.57
N ALA A 248 35.07 -2.90 -20.47
CA ALA A 248 36.32 -3.67 -20.42
C ALA A 248 37.51 -3.05 -21.18
N VAL A 249 37.42 -1.79 -21.63
CA VAL A 249 38.59 -1.04 -22.11
C VAL A 249 39.64 -0.91 -21.00
N ARG A 250 39.20 -0.68 -19.76
CA ARG A 250 40.05 -0.75 -18.57
C ARG A 250 39.81 -2.08 -17.86
N LYS A 251 40.85 -2.87 -17.65
CA LYS A 251 40.80 -4.15 -16.94
C LYS A 251 42.05 -4.32 -16.10
N ASP A 252 41.88 -4.66 -14.83
CA ASP A 252 42.97 -4.84 -13.88
C ASP A 252 42.67 -6.05 -12.98
N GLN A 253 43.73 -6.74 -12.55
CA GLN A 253 43.62 -7.83 -11.58
C GLN A 253 43.55 -7.24 -10.17
N MET A 254 42.60 -7.72 -9.37
CA MET A 254 42.44 -7.31 -7.97
C MET A 254 42.21 -8.54 -7.11
N GLU A 255 43.28 -9.05 -6.52
CA GLU A 255 43.27 -10.25 -5.69
C GLU A 255 42.29 -10.11 -4.51
N GLY A 256 41.45 -11.14 -4.33
CA GLY A 256 40.41 -11.18 -3.31
C GLY A 256 39.10 -10.48 -3.70
N LYS A 257 39.03 -9.81 -4.86
CA LYS A 257 37.78 -9.21 -5.36
C LYS A 257 36.68 -10.25 -5.52
N ALA A 258 37.00 -11.45 -6.02
CA ALA A 258 36.04 -12.52 -6.21
C ALA A 258 35.32 -12.86 -4.90
N ALA A 259 36.08 -12.99 -3.81
CA ALA A 259 35.53 -13.29 -2.50
C ALA A 259 34.67 -12.13 -1.97
N ILE A 260 35.15 -10.90 -2.11
CA ILE A 260 34.42 -9.69 -1.71
C ILE A 260 33.09 -9.53 -2.47
N SER A 261 33.12 -9.69 -3.80
CA SER A 261 31.93 -9.61 -4.66
C SER A 261 30.93 -10.71 -4.30
N ASN A 262 31.37 -11.96 -4.15
CA ASN A 262 30.51 -13.08 -3.80
C ASN A 262 29.89 -12.94 -2.40
N LYS A 263 30.67 -12.50 -1.41
CA LYS A 263 30.18 -12.18 -0.06
C LYS A 263 29.10 -11.10 -0.11
N THR A 264 29.38 -10.00 -0.81
CA THR A 264 28.43 -8.87 -0.94
C THR A 264 27.13 -9.32 -1.59
N THR A 265 27.21 -10.04 -2.71
CA THR A 265 26.04 -10.56 -3.42
C THR A 265 25.26 -11.57 -2.59
N SER A 266 25.93 -12.48 -1.89
CA SER A 266 25.27 -13.48 -1.04
C SER A 266 24.49 -12.82 0.09
N CYS A 267 25.07 -11.80 0.76
CA CYS A 267 24.38 -11.05 1.81
C CYS A 267 23.18 -10.26 1.26
N VAL A 268 23.37 -9.55 0.13
CA VAL A 268 22.29 -8.78 -0.49
C VAL A 268 21.14 -9.67 -0.94
N PHE A 269 21.42 -10.80 -1.61
CA PHE A 269 20.37 -11.71 -2.04
C PHE A 269 19.70 -12.42 -0.88
N LYS A 270 20.44 -12.81 0.16
CA LYS A 270 19.84 -13.35 1.39
C LYS A 270 18.86 -12.34 2.02
N LEU A 271 19.27 -11.08 2.17
CA LEU A 271 18.39 -10.02 2.66
C LEU A 271 17.10 -9.92 1.82
N LEU A 272 17.24 -9.85 0.49
CA LEU A 272 16.11 -9.71 -0.42
C LEU A 272 15.19 -10.95 -0.40
N GLN A 273 15.75 -12.15 -0.31
CA GLN A 273 15.00 -13.39 -0.24
C GLN A 273 14.25 -13.52 1.09
N ASP A 274 14.90 -13.23 2.22
CA ASP A 274 14.31 -13.29 3.57
C ASP A 274 13.14 -12.31 3.74
N VAL A 275 13.14 -11.19 3.02
CA VAL A 275 12.03 -10.22 3.02
C VAL A 275 10.94 -10.54 1.99
N GLY A 276 11.17 -11.51 1.11
CA GLY A 276 10.18 -12.05 0.17
C GLY A 276 10.30 -11.55 -1.27
N ILE A 277 11.44 -11.00 -1.69
CA ILE A 277 11.75 -10.74 -3.10
C ILE A 277 12.18 -12.06 -3.77
N LYS A 278 11.66 -12.33 -4.96
CA LYS A 278 12.04 -13.52 -5.74
C LYS A 278 13.41 -13.31 -6.39
N THR A 279 14.38 -14.13 -6.01
CA THR A 279 15.77 -14.09 -6.49
C THR A 279 16.20 -15.43 -7.07
N ALA A 280 17.16 -15.41 -7.98
CA ALA A 280 17.82 -16.62 -8.49
C ALA A 280 18.77 -17.23 -7.47
N PHE A 281 19.19 -16.50 -6.44
CA PHE A 281 20.07 -17.01 -5.39
C PHE A 281 19.45 -18.18 -4.63
N VAL A 282 20.23 -19.27 -4.46
CA VAL A 282 19.84 -20.44 -3.66
C VAL A 282 20.67 -20.51 -2.38
N LYS A 283 22.00 -20.52 -2.50
CA LYS A 283 22.91 -20.52 -1.35
C LYS A 283 24.33 -20.15 -1.77
N GLN A 284 25.11 -19.62 -0.84
CA GLN A 284 26.55 -19.51 -1.00
C GLN A 284 27.17 -20.92 -1.02
N HIS A 285 28.14 -21.15 -1.91
CA HIS A 285 28.83 -22.44 -2.04
C HIS A 285 30.25 -22.38 -1.47
N SER A 286 31.00 -21.34 -1.80
CA SER A 286 32.37 -21.09 -1.34
C SER A 286 32.57 -19.59 -1.11
N ASP A 287 33.78 -19.17 -0.77
CA ASP A 287 34.10 -17.74 -0.65
C ASP A 287 33.93 -17.00 -1.97
N THR A 288 34.13 -17.67 -3.10
CA THR A 288 34.13 -17.04 -4.43
C THR A 288 32.98 -17.47 -5.33
N ALA A 289 32.11 -18.38 -4.88
CA ALA A 289 31.00 -18.88 -5.67
C ALA A 289 29.69 -19.09 -4.89
N PHE A 290 28.58 -19.02 -5.61
CA PHE A 290 27.24 -19.32 -5.10
C PHE A 290 26.42 -20.14 -6.10
N VAL A 291 25.44 -20.89 -5.58
CA VAL A 291 24.47 -21.62 -6.40
C VAL A 291 23.27 -20.72 -6.71
N ALA A 292 22.87 -20.69 -7.97
CA ALA A 292 21.71 -19.97 -8.46
C ALA A 292 20.76 -20.88 -9.24
N ALA A 293 19.47 -20.57 -9.23
CA ALA A 293 18.51 -21.12 -10.17
C ALA A 293 18.89 -20.70 -11.60
N HIS A 294 18.82 -21.64 -12.53
CA HIS A 294 19.14 -21.40 -13.92
C HIS A 294 18.04 -20.56 -14.58
N CYS A 295 18.46 -19.47 -15.23
CA CYS A 295 17.57 -18.52 -15.88
C CYS A 295 18.08 -18.16 -17.28
N GLU A 296 17.16 -17.91 -18.20
CA GLU A 296 17.46 -17.14 -19.41
C GLU A 296 17.43 -15.64 -19.05
N MET A 297 18.57 -14.97 -19.21
CA MET A 297 18.72 -13.55 -18.83
C MET A 297 17.99 -12.64 -19.82
N ILE A 298 17.24 -11.68 -19.29
CA ILE A 298 16.64 -10.60 -20.08
C ILE A 298 17.76 -9.60 -20.37
N PRO A 299 18.05 -9.24 -21.64
CA PRO A 299 19.22 -8.43 -22.00
C PRO A 299 19.02 -6.92 -21.71
N MET A 300 18.57 -6.60 -20.50
CA MET A 300 18.25 -5.25 -20.05
C MET A 300 18.88 -4.96 -18.69
N GLU A 301 19.55 -3.82 -18.61
CA GLU A 301 20.02 -3.23 -17.37
C GLU A 301 18.96 -2.30 -16.80
N TRP A 302 18.44 -2.62 -15.62
CA TRP A 302 17.45 -1.82 -14.92
C TRP A 302 18.13 -0.91 -13.91
N VAL A 303 18.13 0.39 -14.19
CA VAL A 303 18.79 1.39 -13.35
C VAL A 303 17.76 2.18 -12.56
N CYS A 304 17.96 2.29 -11.25
CA CYS A 304 17.14 3.08 -10.35
C CYS A 304 17.96 4.17 -9.68
N ARG A 305 17.42 5.40 -9.59
CA ARG A 305 18.14 6.56 -9.01
C ARG A 305 17.32 7.28 -7.97
N ARG A 306 17.93 7.55 -6.82
CA ARG A 306 17.49 8.56 -5.84
C ARG A 306 18.10 9.91 -6.12
N VAL A 307 19.36 9.96 -6.55
CA VAL A 307 20.11 11.19 -6.75
C VAL A 307 20.64 11.27 -8.18
N ALA A 308 20.53 12.43 -8.81
CA ALA A 308 21.10 12.68 -10.13
C ALA A 308 22.63 12.80 -10.03
N THR A 309 23.33 11.86 -10.66
CA THR A 309 24.79 11.87 -10.85
C THR A 309 25.15 11.06 -12.11
N GLY A 310 26.44 10.94 -12.42
CA GLY A 310 26.96 10.07 -13.47
C GLY A 310 26.37 10.33 -14.86
N SER A 311 26.00 9.25 -15.56
CA SER A 311 25.53 9.33 -16.94
C SER A 311 24.18 10.06 -17.10
N PHE A 312 23.38 10.15 -16.03
CA PHE A 312 22.14 10.92 -16.05
C PHE A 312 22.38 12.40 -16.34
N LEU A 313 23.40 13.01 -15.71
CA LEU A 313 23.72 14.43 -15.91
C LEU A 313 24.22 14.70 -17.32
N LYS A 314 24.96 13.76 -17.93
CA LYS A 314 25.42 13.86 -19.32
C LYS A 314 24.24 13.89 -20.31
N ARG A 315 23.22 13.05 -20.08
CA ARG A 315 22.00 12.99 -20.92
C ARG A 315 21.02 14.14 -20.66
N ASN A 316 21.12 14.80 -19.50
CA ASN A 316 20.17 15.84 -19.06
C ASN A 316 20.94 17.12 -18.70
N PRO A 317 21.55 17.82 -19.68
CA PRO A 317 22.26 19.06 -19.43
C PRO A 317 21.32 20.10 -18.77
N GLY A 318 21.82 20.76 -17.73
CA GLY A 318 21.07 21.71 -16.92
C GLY A 318 20.56 21.15 -15.58
N VAL A 319 20.51 19.82 -15.43
CA VAL A 319 20.28 19.20 -14.11
C VAL A 319 21.57 19.25 -13.30
N LYS A 320 21.48 19.71 -12.05
CA LYS A 320 22.63 19.74 -11.12
C LYS A 320 22.79 18.41 -10.41
N GLU A 321 24.03 18.04 -10.15
CA GLU A 321 24.33 16.90 -9.28
C GLU A 321 23.71 17.10 -7.89
N GLY A 322 23.23 16.02 -7.29
CA GLY A 322 22.53 16.07 -6.00
C GLY A 322 21.02 16.26 -6.11
N TYR A 323 20.48 16.54 -7.31
CA TYR A 323 19.02 16.59 -7.51
C TYR A 323 18.38 15.27 -7.08
N ARG A 324 17.35 15.34 -6.22
CA ARG A 324 16.68 14.15 -5.65
C ARG A 324 15.42 13.79 -6.42
N PHE A 325 15.30 12.53 -6.81
CA PHE A 325 14.09 11.98 -7.43
C PHE A 325 13.11 11.48 -6.36
N SER A 326 11.86 11.96 -6.44
CA SER A 326 10.73 11.50 -5.62
C SER A 326 9.43 11.57 -6.44
N PRO A 327 8.91 10.44 -6.98
CA PRO A 327 9.38 9.07 -6.80
C PRO A 327 10.73 8.79 -7.50
N LEU A 328 11.31 7.61 -7.23
CA LEU A 328 12.58 7.16 -7.83
C LEU A 328 12.52 7.19 -9.36
N LYS A 329 13.65 7.53 -10.00
CA LYS A 329 13.79 7.49 -11.46
C LYS A 329 14.21 6.09 -11.89
N ILE A 330 13.45 5.49 -12.80
CA ILE A 330 13.82 4.25 -13.48
C ILE A 330 14.27 4.57 -14.90
N GLU A 331 15.32 3.87 -15.35
CA GLU A 331 15.84 3.89 -16.71
C GLU A 331 16.21 2.45 -17.11
N MET A 332 16.12 2.14 -18.40
CA MET A 332 16.49 0.83 -18.95
C MET A 332 17.58 1.02 -20.00
N PHE A 333 18.57 0.14 -20.01
CA PHE A 333 19.65 0.15 -21.01
C PHE A 333 19.74 -1.25 -21.62
N PHE A 334 19.71 -1.33 -22.94
CA PHE A 334 19.84 -2.60 -23.65
C PHE A 334 21.29 -3.04 -23.63
N LYS A 335 21.55 -4.31 -23.30
CA LYS A 335 22.90 -4.85 -23.22
C LYS A 335 23.50 -4.99 -24.62
N ASP A 336 24.37 -4.06 -24.96
CA ASP A 336 25.07 -4.01 -26.24
C ASP A 336 26.40 -3.25 -26.05
N ASP A 337 27.44 -4.04 -25.74
CA ASP A 337 28.79 -3.52 -25.51
C ASP A 337 29.32 -2.72 -26.72
N ALA A 338 28.91 -3.06 -27.95
CA ALA A 338 29.35 -2.37 -29.16
C ALA A 338 28.78 -0.95 -29.26
N ASN A 339 27.58 -0.72 -28.71
CA ASN A 339 26.89 0.56 -28.74
C ASN A 339 26.85 1.27 -27.36
N ASN A 340 27.70 0.82 -26.42
CA ASN A 340 27.80 1.35 -25.07
C ASN A 340 26.48 1.32 -24.28
N ASP A 341 25.75 0.22 -24.37
CA ASP A 341 24.50 -0.05 -23.67
C ASP A 341 23.48 1.10 -23.84
N PRO A 342 22.87 1.26 -25.03
CA PRO A 342 21.99 2.39 -25.32
C PRO A 342 20.75 2.37 -24.42
N GLN A 343 20.31 3.56 -24.00
CA GLN A 343 19.07 3.72 -23.25
C GLN A 343 17.87 3.31 -24.11
N TRP A 344 16.99 2.47 -23.58
CA TRP A 344 15.74 2.07 -24.22
C TRP A 344 14.52 2.63 -23.50
N SER A 345 13.48 2.95 -24.27
CA SER A 345 12.14 3.22 -23.77
C SER A 345 11.37 1.91 -23.51
N GLU A 346 10.26 2.00 -22.79
CA GLU A 346 9.38 0.84 -22.58
C GLU A 346 8.81 0.33 -23.90
N GLU A 347 8.50 1.22 -24.84
CA GLU A 347 8.00 0.85 -26.17
C GLU A 347 9.04 0.05 -26.97
N GLN A 348 10.32 0.43 -26.91
CA GLN A 348 11.38 -0.32 -27.59
C GLN A 348 11.50 -1.75 -27.01
N LEU A 349 11.44 -1.89 -25.68
CA LEU A 349 11.46 -3.20 -25.03
C LEU A 349 10.25 -4.06 -25.41
N LEU A 350 9.06 -3.45 -25.54
CA LEU A 350 7.84 -4.17 -25.94
C LEU A 350 7.85 -4.60 -27.40
N GLU A 351 8.33 -3.73 -28.30
CA GLU A 351 8.42 -4.06 -29.74
C GLU A 351 9.55 -5.03 -30.06
N ALA A 352 10.54 -5.19 -29.17
CA ALA A 352 11.56 -6.22 -29.30
C ALA A 352 10.99 -7.65 -29.19
N ARG A 353 9.80 -7.81 -28.58
CA ARG A 353 9.05 -9.08 -28.49
C ARG A 353 9.92 -10.26 -28.02
N PHE A 354 10.73 -10.03 -26.99
CA PHE A 354 11.55 -11.10 -26.41
C PHE A 354 10.66 -12.24 -25.92
N CYS A 355 11.03 -13.46 -26.27
CA CYS A 355 10.48 -14.70 -25.72
C CYS A 355 11.64 -15.46 -25.09
N LEU A 356 11.63 -15.58 -23.76
CA LEU A 356 12.74 -16.14 -22.99
C LEU A 356 12.21 -17.26 -22.10
N ALA A 357 12.81 -18.44 -22.19
CA ALA A 357 12.36 -19.67 -21.56
C ALA A 357 10.88 -20.00 -21.84
N GLY A 358 10.31 -19.53 -22.96
CA GLY A 358 8.90 -19.67 -23.31
C GLY A 358 7.96 -18.64 -22.68
N LEU A 359 8.48 -17.58 -22.04
CA LEU A 359 7.72 -16.44 -21.54
C LEU A 359 7.89 -15.24 -22.48
N ASP A 360 6.78 -14.74 -23.01
CA ASP A 360 6.76 -13.47 -23.76
C ASP A 360 6.89 -12.27 -22.82
N ILE A 361 7.89 -11.42 -23.08
CA ILE A 361 8.13 -10.18 -22.34
C ILE A 361 7.19 -9.08 -22.86
N GLY A 362 5.96 -9.12 -22.37
CA GLY A 362 4.93 -8.13 -22.69
C GLY A 362 4.81 -7.02 -21.65
N ARG A 363 3.75 -6.21 -21.76
CA ARG A 363 3.48 -5.09 -20.84
C ARG A 363 3.42 -5.52 -19.38
N CYS A 364 2.83 -6.68 -19.07
CA CYS A 364 2.77 -7.18 -17.70
C CYS A 364 4.17 -7.43 -17.14
N GLU A 365 5.04 -8.06 -17.91
CA GLU A 365 6.40 -8.43 -17.53
C GLU A 365 7.29 -7.19 -17.33
N VAL A 366 7.19 -6.21 -18.24
CA VAL A 366 7.87 -4.91 -18.14
C VAL A 366 7.42 -4.16 -16.88
N ASP A 367 6.12 -4.09 -16.61
CA ASP A 367 5.62 -3.43 -15.40
C ASP A 367 6.13 -4.15 -14.13
N VAL A 368 6.20 -5.48 -14.14
CA VAL A 368 6.71 -6.28 -13.02
C VAL A 368 8.18 -6.00 -12.75
N MET A 369 9.04 -5.98 -13.77
CA MET A 369 10.46 -5.65 -13.62
C MET A 369 10.64 -4.21 -13.12
N SER A 370 9.88 -3.25 -13.66
CA SER A 370 9.92 -1.85 -13.25
C SER A 370 9.56 -1.68 -11.77
N GLN A 371 8.42 -2.23 -11.32
CA GLN A 371 8.00 -2.15 -9.91
C GLN A 371 8.91 -2.94 -8.96
N SER A 372 9.46 -4.06 -9.42
CA SER A 372 10.42 -4.84 -8.64
C SER A 372 11.73 -4.08 -8.45
N THR A 373 12.21 -3.40 -9.50
CA THR A 373 13.41 -2.55 -9.43
C THR A 373 13.27 -1.44 -8.39
N VAL A 374 12.13 -0.75 -8.38
CA VAL A 374 11.82 0.27 -7.37
C VAL A 374 11.81 -0.34 -5.97
N ALA A 375 11.13 -1.47 -5.77
CA ALA A 375 11.04 -2.11 -4.45
C ALA A 375 12.40 -2.55 -3.91
N ILE A 376 13.22 -3.20 -4.76
CA ILE A 376 14.57 -3.63 -4.40
C ILE A 376 15.42 -2.42 -4.03
N PHE A 377 15.34 -1.33 -4.79
CA PHE A 377 16.09 -0.11 -4.49
C PHE A 377 15.70 0.44 -3.12
N GLU A 378 14.40 0.57 -2.84
CA GLU A 378 13.93 1.16 -1.58
C GLU A 378 14.29 0.27 -0.38
N ILE A 379 14.27 -1.06 -0.54
CA ILE A 379 14.73 -2.01 0.50
C ILE A 379 16.21 -1.80 0.80
N LEU A 380 17.06 -1.78 -0.23
CA LEU A 380 18.50 -1.60 -0.04
C LEU A 380 18.84 -0.19 0.44
N GLU A 381 18.13 0.83 -0.01
CA GLU A 381 18.27 2.21 0.47
C GLU A 381 17.95 2.31 1.96
N LYS A 382 16.84 1.69 2.40
CA LYS A 382 16.44 1.66 3.81
C LYS A 382 17.44 0.87 4.66
N ALA A 383 17.96 -0.24 4.15
CA ALA A 383 18.97 -1.03 4.84
C ALA A 383 20.29 -0.25 5.00
N TRP A 384 20.83 0.32 3.92
CA TRP A 384 22.08 1.10 3.96
C TRP A 384 21.97 2.35 4.83
N ALA A 385 20.78 2.94 4.97
CA ALA A 385 20.57 4.07 5.87
C ALA A 385 20.88 3.72 7.34
N THR A 386 20.75 2.46 7.76
CA THR A 386 21.14 2.01 9.11
C THR A 386 22.64 2.12 9.37
N GLN A 387 23.44 2.08 8.30
CA GLN A 387 24.90 2.23 8.34
C GLN A 387 25.34 3.65 7.98
N ASN A 388 24.43 4.63 8.09
CA ASN A 388 24.64 6.02 7.68
C ASN A 388 25.17 6.15 6.24
N CYS A 389 24.68 5.30 5.33
CA CYS A 389 25.06 5.31 3.92
C CYS A 389 23.88 5.73 3.05
N THR A 390 24.14 6.63 2.10
CA THR A 390 23.18 6.98 1.06
C THR A 390 23.38 6.07 -0.13
N LEU A 391 22.39 5.24 -0.45
CA LEU A 391 22.31 4.54 -1.73
C LEU A 391 21.82 5.55 -2.80
N VAL A 392 22.67 5.84 -3.78
CA VAL A 392 22.50 6.96 -4.73
C VAL A 392 21.74 6.50 -5.96
N ASP A 393 22.24 5.43 -6.58
CA ASP A 393 21.64 4.68 -7.67
C ASP A 393 22.12 3.23 -7.67
N MET A 394 21.41 2.36 -8.37
CA MET A 394 21.84 0.97 -8.59
C MET A 394 21.39 0.47 -9.96
N LYS A 395 22.06 -0.58 -10.41
CA LYS A 395 21.72 -1.38 -11.58
C LYS A 395 21.44 -2.82 -11.16
N ILE A 396 20.37 -3.41 -11.69
CA ILE A 396 20.06 -4.83 -11.53
C ILE A 396 19.64 -5.45 -12.88
N GLU A 397 19.67 -6.78 -12.95
CA GLU A 397 19.26 -7.54 -14.12
C GLU A 397 18.25 -8.63 -13.70
N PHE A 398 17.33 -8.98 -14.59
CA PHE A 398 16.32 -10.01 -14.36
C PHE A 398 16.53 -11.18 -15.32
N GLY A 399 16.09 -12.36 -14.89
CA GLY A 399 16.03 -13.55 -15.75
C GLY A 399 14.67 -14.23 -15.64
N VAL A 400 14.34 -15.02 -16.65
CA VAL A 400 13.20 -15.95 -16.60
C VAL A 400 13.70 -17.29 -16.12
N ASN A 401 13.18 -17.74 -14.98
CA ASN A 401 13.52 -19.03 -14.42
C ASN A 401 13.13 -20.17 -15.37
N MET A 402 14.07 -21.07 -15.66
CA MET A 402 13.86 -22.14 -16.65
C MET A 402 12.77 -23.14 -16.25
N VAL A 403 12.54 -23.31 -14.95
CA VAL A 403 11.58 -24.27 -14.38
C VAL A 403 10.23 -23.61 -14.12
N THR A 404 10.22 -22.53 -13.34
CA THR A 404 8.97 -21.90 -12.88
C THR A 404 8.37 -20.93 -13.91
N LYS A 405 9.15 -20.54 -14.92
CA LYS A 405 8.78 -19.53 -15.94
C LYS A 405 8.45 -18.16 -15.33
N GLU A 406 8.94 -17.90 -14.12
CA GLU A 406 8.77 -16.62 -13.45
C GLU A 406 9.95 -15.70 -13.70
N ILE A 407 9.67 -14.40 -13.83
CA ILE A 407 10.69 -13.35 -13.75
C ILE A 407 11.20 -13.28 -12.32
N ILE A 408 12.51 -13.42 -12.15
CA ILE A 408 13.20 -13.31 -10.87
C ILE A 408 14.42 -12.40 -10.99
N LEU A 409 14.78 -11.74 -9.90
CA LEU A 409 16.03 -10.98 -9.80
C LEU A 409 17.20 -11.96 -9.98
N ALA A 410 18.11 -11.67 -10.90
CA ALA A 410 19.23 -12.54 -11.23
C ALA A 410 20.54 -11.75 -11.26
N ASP A 411 21.55 -12.30 -11.93
CA ASP A 411 22.92 -11.75 -11.96
C ASP A 411 23.52 -11.60 -10.55
N VAL A 412 24.15 -10.46 -10.27
CA VAL A 412 24.84 -10.15 -9.02
C VAL A 412 24.51 -8.73 -8.59
N ILE A 413 24.43 -8.50 -7.29
CA ILE A 413 24.44 -7.15 -6.71
C ILE A 413 25.67 -7.07 -5.83
N ASP A 414 26.72 -6.43 -6.35
CA ASP A 414 27.96 -6.19 -5.63
C ASP A 414 28.31 -4.70 -5.66
N ASN A 415 29.54 -4.38 -5.25
CA ASN A 415 30.00 -3.00 -5.19
C ASN A 415 30.27 -2.36 -6.57
N ASP A 416 30.07 -3.12 -7.67
CA ASP A 416 30.05 -2.61 -9.03
C ASP A 416 28.64 -2.14 -9.45
N SER A 417 27.60 -2.66 -8.79
CA SER A 417 26.19 -2.51 -9.15
C SER A 417 25.56 -1.21 -8.64
N TRP A 418 26.16 -0.51 -7.68
CA TRP A 418 25.57 0.69 -7.09
C TRP A 418 26.54 1.87 -6.96
N ARG A 419 25.98 3.02 -6.56
CA ARG A 419 26.73 4.12 -5.95
C ARG A 419 26.36 4.27 -4.47
N LEU A 420 27.36 4.30 -3.60
CA LEU A 420 27.20 4.29 -2.15
C LEU A 420 28.05 5.38 -1.49
N TRP A 421 27.39 6.36 -0.88
CA TRP A 421 28.01 7.54 -0.26
C TRP A 421 27.81 7.53 1.25
N PRO A 422 28.87 7.25 2.05
CA PRO A 422 28.84 7.43 3.49
C PRO A 422 28.44 8.87 3.86
N ALA A 423 27.54 9.03 4.83
CA ALA A 423 26.94 10.30 5.26
C ALA A 423 26.32 11.15 4.13
N GLY A 424 26.04 10.55 2.96
CA GLY A 424 25.59 11.29 1.77
C GLY A 424 26.68 12.13 1.09
N ASP A 425 27.94 11.94 1.46
CA ASP A 425 29.08 12.67 0.92
C ASP A 425 29.74 11.90 -0.23
N ARG A 426 29.66 12.48 -1.44
CA ARG A 426 30.26 11.92 -2.65
C ARG A 426 31.78 11.75 -2.53
N SER A 427 32.47 12.61 -1.79
CA SER A 427 33.93 12.51 -1.64
C SER A 427 34.37 11.24 -0.91
N GLN A 428 33.46 10.65 -0.14
CA GLN A 428 33.69 9.43 0.63
C GLN A 428 33.21 8.16 -0.09
N GLN A 429 32.80 8.25 -1.36
CA GLN A 429 32.24 7.15 -2.14
C GLN A 429 33.04 5.85 -1.98
N LYS A 430 32.32 4.74 -1.73
CA LYS A 430 32.91 3.42 -1.45
C LYS A 430 32.75 2.43 -2.60
N ASP A 431 32.06 2.83 -3.65
CA ASP A 431 31.74 2.00 -4.80
C ASP A 431 32.79 2.08 -5.93
N LYS A 432 32.57 1.29 -6.99
CA LYS A 432 33.43 1.22 -8.17
C LYS A 432 33.66 2.57 -8.89
N GLN A 433 32.85 3.60 -8.66
CA GLN A 433 33.07 4.92 -9.23
C GLN A 433 34.45 5.48 -8.86
N VAL A 434 35.02 5.12 -7.70
CA VAL A 434 36.41 5.47 -7.35
C VAL A 434 37.39 4.98 -8.41
N TYR A 435 37.28 3.72 -8.81
CA TYR A 435 38.13 3.13 -9.85
C TYR A 435 37.87 3.74 -11.24
N ARG A 436 36.62 4.13 -11.54
CA ARG A 436 36.27 4.83 -12.79
C ARG A 436 36.88 6.24 -12.85
N ASP A 437 37.00 6.92 -11.71
CA ASP A 437 37.48 8.30 -11.61
C ASP A 437 39.02 8.40 -11.58
N LEU A 438 39.73 7.29 -11.39
CA LEU A 438 41.20 7.26 -11.43
C LEU A 438 41.73 7.69 -12.80
N LYS A 439 42.55 8.74 -12.83
CA LYS A 439 43.26 9.17 -14.04
C LYS A 439 44.29 8.11 -14.49
N GLU A 440 45.03 7.56 -13.54
CA GLU A 440 46.04 6.51 -13.74
C GLU A 440 45.82 5.38 -12.73
N VAL A 441 46.08 4.14 -13.13
CA VAL A 441 46.01 2.97 -12.24
C VAL A 441 47.38 2.75 -11.62
N THR A 442 47.56 3.15 -10.37
CA THR A 442 48.76 2.81 -9.59
C THR A 442 48.45 1.71 -8.57
N PRO A 443 49.45 0.94 -8.10
CA PRO A 443 49.25 -0.05 -7.04
C PRO A 443 48.58 0.55 -5.79
N GLU A 444 48.95 1.77 -5.39
CA GLU A 444 48.40 2.47 -4.23
C GLU A 444 46.92 2.83 -4.43
N ALA A 445 46.57 3.30 -5.63
CA ALA A 445 45.20 3.60 -5.99
C ALA A 445 44.32 2.34 -6.02
N MET A 446 44.87 1.23 -6.51
CA MET A 446 44.19 -0.08 -6.49
C MET A 446 43.99 -0.61 -5.07
N GLN A 447 44.96 -0.43 -4.17
CA GLN A 447 44.80 -0.78 -2.76
C GLN A 447 43.71 0.06 -2.08
N MET A 448 43.59 1.36 -2.41
CA MET A 448 42.48 2.18 -1.94
C MET A 448 41.13 1.65 -2.43
N VAL A 449 41.02 1.27 -3.72
CA VAL A 449 39.80 0.67 -4.28
C VAL A 449 39.47 -0.63 -3.55
N LYS A 450 40.45 -1.51 -3.34
CA LYS A 450 40.26 -2.76 -2.60
C LYS A 450 39.74 -2.52 -1.18
N ARG A 451 40.36 -1.59 -0.42
CA ARG A 451 39.90 -1.22 0.93
C ARG A 451 38.46 -0.71 0.94
N ASN A 452 38.05 0.03 -0.09
CA ASN A 452 36.66 0.48 -0.20
C ASN A 452 35.70 -0.70 -0.41
N PHE A 453 36.08 -1.70 -1.20
CA PHE A 453 35.30 -2.92 -1.41
C PHE A 453 35.22 -3.77 -0.14
N GLU A 454 36.33 -3.95 0.58
CA GLU A 454 36.38 -4.65 1.88
C GLU A 454 35.46 -3.97 2.91
N TRP A 455 35.54 -2.63 3.00
CA TRP A 455 34.69 -1.83 3.90
C TRP A 455 33.19 -2.07 3.67
N VAL A 456 32.77 -2.24 2.41
CA VAL A 456 31.39 -2.56 2.03
C VAL A 456 31.05 -4.00 2.38
N ALA A 457 31.95 -4.95 2.10
CA ALA A 457 31.76 -6.37 2.37
C ALA A 457 31.64 -6.69 3.87
N GLU A 458 32.28 -5.92 4.73
CA GLU A 458 32.09 -6.01 6.19
C GLU A 458 30.70 -5.51 6.62
N ARG A 459 30.24 -4.39 6.04
CA ARG A 459 28.99 -3.73 6.47
C ARG A 459 27.73 -4.35 5.90
N VAL A 460 27.83 -4.99 4.74
CA VAL A 460 26.67 -5.65 4.11
C VAL A 460 26.11 -6.78 4.97
N GLU A 461 26.94 -7.44 5.80
CA GLU A 461 26.48 -8.44 6.78
C GLU A 461 25.60 -7.82 7.86
N LEU A 462 25.94 -6.60 8.32
CA LEU A 462 25.18 -5.87 9.34
C LEU A 462 23.78 -5.48 8.85
N LEU A 463 23.53 -5.49 7.53
CA LEU A 463 22.20 -5.23 6.97
C LEU A 463 21.22 -6.38 7.22
N LEU A 464 21.71 -7.57 7.56
CA LEU A 464 20.89 -8.73 7.92
C LEU A 464 20.43 -8.69 9.38
N GLU A 465 21.05 -7.85 10.20
CA GLU A 465 20.75 -7.76 11.63
C GLU A 465 19.71 -6.68 11.93
N PRO A 466 18.67 -6.95 12.74
CA PRO A 466 17.67 -5.95 13.10
C PRO A 466 18.28 -4.86 14.00
N GLN A 467 17.95 -3.59 13.71
CA GLN A 467 18.41 -2.44 14.51
C GLN A 467 17.70 -2.32 15.87
N SER A 468 16.42 -2.72 15.92
CA SER A 468 15.62 -2.66 17.15
C SER A 468 14.62 -3.82 17.15
N ARG A 469 14.68 -4.68 18.18
CA ARG A 469 13.77 -5.81 18.32
C ARG A 469 12.48 -5.32 18.99
N GLY A 470 11.47 -5.03 18.18
CA GLY A 470 10.12 -4.79 18.69
C GLY A 470 9.36 -6.08 19.00
N ARG A 471 8.27 -5.99 19.76
CA ARG A 471 7.33 -7.10 19.96
C ARG A 471 5.87 -6.66 19.87
N VAL A 472 5.01 -7.65 19.68
CA VAL A 472 3.56 -7.54 19.85
C VAL A 472 3.13 -8.32 21.09
N VAL A 473 2.23 -7.73 21.88
CA VAL A 473 1.57 -8.43 22.99
C VAL A 473 0.07 -8.40 22.75
N VAL A 474 -0.52 -9.56 22.51
CA VAL A 474 -1.96 -9.72 22.35
C VAL A 474 -2.56 -10.06 23.71
N LEU A 475 -3.42 -9.18 24.21
CA LEU A 475 -4.15 -9.33 25.47
C LEU A 475 -5.59 -9.70 25.15
N MET A 476 -6.03 -10.90 25.56
CA MET A 476 -7.39 -11.38 25.34
C MET A 476 -8.21 -11.39 26.63
N GLY A 477 -9.46 -10.91 26.54
CA GLY A 477 -10.40 -10.85 27.67
C GLY A 477 -10.92 -12.21 28.13
N SER A 478 -10.84 -13.22 27.26
CA SER A 478 -11.37 -14.56 27.44
C SER A 478 -10.58 -15.57 26.60
N THR A 479 -10.39 -16.79 27.11
CA THR A 479 -9.77 -17.88 26.37
C THR A 479 -10.60 -18.35 25.17
N SER A 480 -11.90 -18.03 25.14
CA SER A 480 -12.75 -18.28 23.97
C SER A 480 -12.27 -17.59 22.70
N ASP A 481 -11.50 -16.50 22.84
CA ASP A 481 -11.00 -15.70 21.72
C ASP A 481 -9.62 -16.17 21.21
N LEU A 482 -9.08 -17.26 21.77
CA LEU A 482 -7.74 -17.78 21.46
C LEU A 482 -7.50 -17.99 19.96
N ALA A 483 -8.46 -18.58 19.24
CA ALA A 483 -8.32 -18.80 17.79
C ALA A 483 -8.19 -17.48 17.00
N HIS A 484 -8.81 -16.39 17.48
CA HIS A 484 -8.65 -15.07 16.87
C HIS A 484 -7.25 -14.52 17.14
N CYS A 485 -6.77 -14.63 18.39
CA CYS A 485 -5.43 -14.19 18.79
C CYS A 485 -4.31 -14.97 18.10
N GLU A 486 -4.52 -16.27 17.86
CA GLU A 486 -3.57 -17.12 17.15
C GLU A 486 -3.36 -16.68 15.70
N ARG A 487 -4.43 -16.22 15.02
CA ARG A 487 -4.29 -15.61 13.69
C ARG A 487 -3.43 -14.36 13.71
N ILE A 488 -3.61 -13.50 14.72
CA ILE A 488 -2.76 -12.30 14.91
C ILE A 488 -1.30 -12.72 15.13
N ARG A 489 -1.03 -13.70 16.01
CA ARG A 489 0.31 -14.24 16.26
C ARG A 489 0.96 -14.78 15.00
N SER A 490 0.23 -15.60 14.24
CA SER A 490 0.70 -16.16 12.98
C SER A 490 1.04 -15.07 11.96
N ALA A 491 0.19 -14.04 11.84
CA ALA A 491 0.42 -12.91 10.95
C ALA A 491 1.62 -12.05 11.39
N CYS A 492 1.85 -11.85 12.69
CA CYS A 492 3.08 -11.23 13.20
C CYS A 492 4.33 -12.04 12.81
N GLY A 493 4.25 -13.37 12.84
CA GLY A 493 5.34 -14.27 12.44
C GLY A 493 5.78 -14.08 11.00
N VAL A 494 4.86 -13.81 10.07
CA VAL A 494 5.18 -13.49 8.66
C VAL A 494 6.10 -12.27 8.57
N PHE A 495 5.89 -11.26 9.41
CA PHE A 495 6.73 -10.07 9.48
C PHE A 495 7.99 -10.26 10.34
N GLY A 496 8.21 -11.44 10.92
CA GLY A 496 9.34 -11.71 11.82
C GLY A 496 9.23 -11.03 13.18
N ILE A 497 8.02 -10.69 13.62
CA ILE A 497 7.79 -9.97 14.88
C ILE A 497 7.44 -10.97 15.98
N PRO A 498 8.21 -11.03 17.09
CA PRO A 498 7.85 -11.81 18.27
C PRO A 498 6.48 -11.38 18.80
N CYS A 499 5.60 -12.35 19.06
CA CYS A 499 4.23 -12.09 19.49
C CYS A 499 3.85 -12.97 20.68
N ALA A 500 3.58 -12.34 21.83
CA ALA A 500 3.16 -12.99 23.06
C ALA A 500 1.64 -12.92 23.21
N LEU A 501 1.02 -14.04 23.62
CA LEU A 501 -0.41 -14.09 23.95
C LEU A 501 -0.57 -14.11 25.47
N ARG A 502 -1.47 -13.29 26.01
CA ARG A 502 -1.83 -13.30 27.44
C ARG A 502 -3.34 -13.19 27.61
N VAL A 503 -3.84 -13.71 28.72
CA VAL A 503 -5.25 -13.63 29.11
C VAL A 503 -5.36 -12.68 30.29
N THR A 504 -6.18 -11.63 30.16
CA THR A 504 -6.49 -10.70 31.25
C THR A 504 -7.76 -9.93 30.94
N SER A 505 -8.53 -9.56 31.97
CA SER A 505 -9.82 -8.90 31.80
C SER A 505 -9.87 -7.57 32.56
N ALA A 506 -10.05 -6.46 31.84
CA ALA A 506 -10.25 -5.15 32.47
C ALA A 506 -11.52 -5.05 33.34
N HIS A 507 -12.49 -5.96 33.18
CA HIS A 507 -13.71 -5.98 33.99
C HIS A 507 -13.61 -6.90 35.20
N LYS A 508 -12.85 -8.00 35.10
CA LYS A 508 -12.79 -9.06 36.12
C LYS A 508 -11.47 -9.09 36.90
N GLY A 509 -10.42 -8.45 36.38
CA GLY A 509 -9.08 -8.34 36.97
C GLY A 509 -8.33 -7.12 36.41
N PRO A 510 -8.82 -5.90 36.65
CA PRO A 510 -8.19 -4.68 36.15
C PRO A 510 -6.77 -4.46 36.72
N ASP A 511 -6.56 -4.80 37.98
CA ASP A 511 -5.28 -4.77 38.68
C ASP A 511 -4.24 -5.68 38.01
N GLU A 512 -4.61 -6.93 37.72
CA GLU A 512 -3.73 -7.86 37.00
C GLU A 512 -3.44 -7.40 35.57
N THR A 513 -4.43 -6.78 34.91
CA THR A 513 -4.22 -6.18 33.57
C THR A 513 -3.14 -5.10 33.61
N LEU A 514 -3.18 -4.22 34.63
CA LEU A 514 -2.18 -3.16 34.81
C LEU A 514 -0.81 -3.74 35.18
N ARG A 515 -0.77 -4.79 35.99
CA ARG A 515 0.45 -5.50 36.39
C ARG A 515 1.13 -6.15 35.17
N ILE A 516 0.39 -6.90 34.35
CA ILE A 516 0.90 -7.53 33.12
C ILE A 516 1.40 -6.48 32.14
N LYS A 517 0.65 -5.38 31.95
CA LYS A 517 1.10 -4.25 31.13
C LYS A 517 2.44 -3.71 31.62
N ALA A 518 2.61 -3.52 32.94
CA ALA A 518 3.85 -3.01 33.53
C ALA A 518 5.05 -3.95 33.33
N GLU A 519 4.86 -5.28 33.33
CA GLU A 519 5.91 -6.24 32.95
C GLU A 519 6.52 -5.89 31.58
N TYR A 520 5.66 -5.56 30.62
CA TYR A 520 6.08 -5.29 29.24
C TYR A 520 6.53 -3.86 28.97
N GLU A 521 6.26 -2.92 29.88
CA GLU A 521 6.84 -1.57 29.84
C GLU A 521 8.21 -1.52 30.52
N GLY A 522 8.43 -2.39 31.52
CA GLY A 522 9.59 -2.34 32.38
C GLY A 522 10.88 -2.94 31.81
N ASP A 523 10.81 -3.72 30.73
CA ASP A 523 11.97 -4.44 30.17
C ASP A 523 12.68 -3.70 29.01
N GLY A 524 12.19 -2.52 28.63
CA GLY A 524 12.81 -1.68 27.59
C GLY A 524 12.59 -2.14 26.15
N VAL A 525 11.79 -3.19 25.90
CA VAL A 525 11.50 -3.69 24.55
C VAL A 525 10.35 -2.88 23.93
N PRO A 526 10.54 -2.22 22.76
CA PRO A 526 9.47 -1.51 22.08
C PRO A 526 8.27 -2.43 21.81
N THR A 527 7.11 -2.10 22.37
CA THR A 527 5.96 -3.00 22.40
C THR A 527 4.73 -2.34 21.77
N VAL A 528 4.01 -3.09 20.93
CA VAL A 528 2.66 -2.74 20.48
C VAL A 528 1.66 -3.69 21.15
N PHE A 529 0.67 -3.14 21.84
CA PHE A 529 -0.39 -3.94 22.45
C PHE A 529 -1.56 -4.11 21.49
N ILE A 530 -2.07 -5.33 21.40
CA ILE A 530 -3.31 -5.64 20.68
C ILE A 530 -4.34 -6.17 21.68
N ALA A 531 -5.42 -5.43 21.87
CA ALA A 531 -6.51 -5.81 22.76
C ALA A 531 -7.59 -6.58 21.98
N VAL A 532 -7.86 -7.81 22.41
CA VAL A 532 -8.90 -8.69 21.85
C VAL A 532 -9.97 -8.91 22.91
N ALA A 533 -11.10 -8.25 22.76
CA ALA A 533 -12.25 -8.42 23.65
C ALA A 533 -13.54 -8.34 22.84
N GLY A 534 -14.39 -9.37 22.95
CA GLY A 534 -15.75 -9.34 22.42
C GLY A 534 -16.70 -8.51 23.29
N ARG A 535 -17.94 -8.31 22.82
CA ARG A 535 -18.97 -7.53 23.51
C ARG A 535 -18.52 -6.08 23.74
N SER A 536 -18.73 -5.55 24.95
CA SER A 536 -18.23 -4.24 25.34
C SER A 536 -16.73 -4.31 25.65
N ASN A 537 -15.89 -3.85 24.73
CA ASN A 537 -14.44 -3.85 24.87
C ASN A 537 -14.00 -2.74 25.86
N GLY A 538 -13.85 -3.09 27.14
CA GLY A 538 -13.17 -2.26 28.13
C GLY A 538 -11.65 -2.46 28.19
N LEU A 539 -11.12 -3.55 27.62
CA LEU A 539 -9.70 -3.91 27.72
C LEU A 539 -8.81 -2.91 26.99
N GLY A 540 -9.11 -2.61 25.72
CA GLY A 540 -8.34 -1.65 24.94
C GLY A 540 -8.34 -0.24 25.52
N PRO A 541 -9.50 0.34 25.88
CA PRO A 541 -9.57 1.64 26.53
C PRO A 541 -8.79 1.72 27.84
N VAL A 542 -8.89 0.70 28.71
CA VAL A 542 -8.13 0.65 29.97
C VAL A 542 -6.63 0.60 29.70
N LEU A 543 -6.17 -0.21 28.75
CA LEU A 543 -4.76 -0.21 28.35
C LEU A 543 -4.34 1.17 27.82
N SER A 544 -5.08 1.71 26.86
CA SER A 544 -4.77 2.99 26.21
C SER A 544 -4.72 4.18 27.17
N GLY A 545 -5.42 4.13 28.30
CA GLY A 545 -5.37 5.18 29.32
C GLY A 545 -4.20 5.04 30.28
N ASN A 546 -3.53 3.88 30.30
CA ASN A 546 -2.51 3.52 31.29
C ASN A 546 -1.16 3.14 30.67
N THR A 547 -0.99 3.24 29.35
CA THR A 547 0.30 3.08 28.66
C THR A 547 0.57 4.21 27.69
N ALA A 548 1.84 4.57 27.53
CA ALA A 548 2.31 5.43 26.44
C ALA A 548 2.53 4.66 25.13
N TYR A 549 2.53 3.32 25.17
CA TYR A 549 2.73 2.48 24.00
C TYR A 549 1.46 2.40 23.13
N PRO A 550 1.60 2.15 21.81
CA PRO A 550 0.45 2.02 20.93
C PRO A 550 -0.46 0.85 21.34
N VAL A 551 -1.77 1.12 21.40
CA VAL A 551 -2.81 0.10 21.65
C VAL A 551 -3.74 0.00 20.44
N ILE A 552 -3.94 -1.22 19.97
CA ILE A 552 -4.80 -1.55 18.83
C ILE A 552 -5.94 -2.44 19.32
N ASN A 553 -7.18 -2.02 19.16
CA ASN A 553 -8.34 -2.88 19.32
C ASN A 553 -8.47 -3.80 18.11
N CYS A 554 -8.55 -5.11 18.35
CA CYS A 554 -8.91 -6.11 17.35
C CYS A 554 -10.05 -7.00 17.90
N PRO A 555 -11.29 -6.48 17.95
CA PRO A 555 -12.40 -7.22 18.54
C PRO A 555 -12.80 -8.43 17.66
N PRO A 556 -13.11 -9.60 18.24
CA PRO A 556 -13.53 -10.79 17.52
C PRO A 556 -15.02 -10.69 17.11
N LEU A 557 -15.34 -9.75 16.23
CA LEU A 557 -16.72 -9.44 15.83
C LEU A 557 -17.36 -10.61 15.04
N THR A 558 -18.63 -10.88 15.33
CA THR A 558 -19.47 -11.80 14.55
C THR A 558 -20.64 -11.04 13.90
N PRO A 559 -21.30 -11.60 12.88
CA PRO A 559 -22.46 -10.95 12.24
C PRO A 559 -23.63 -10.67 13.20
N ASP A 560 -23.79 -11.47 14.25
CA ASP A 560 -24.94 -11.38 15.17
C ASP A 560 -24.96 -10.06 15.95
N TRP A 561 -23.82 -9.66 16.50
CA TRP A 561 -23.69 -8.53 17.42
C TRP A 561 -22.56 -7.55 17.09
N GLY A 562 -21.75 -7.85 16.07
CA GLY A 562 -20.55 -7.09 15.76
C GLY A 562 -20.82 -5.62 15.41
N ALA A 563 -21.98 -5.32 14.83
CA ALA A 563 -22.38 -3.96 14.48
C ALA A 563 -22.63 -3.08 15.73
N GLN A 564 -23.03 -3.69 16.85
CA GLN A 564 -23.23 -3.00 18.13
C GLN A 564 -21.90 -2.96 18.92
N ASP A 565 -21.22 -4.10 19.00
CA ASP A 565 -20.01 -4.26 19.81
C ASP A 565 -18.85 -3.36 19.37
N VAL A 566 -18.68 -3.15 18.06
CA VAL A 566 -17.58 -2.33 17.50
C VAL A 566 -17.53 -0.91 18.07
N TRP A 567 -18.68 -0.34 18.46
CA TRP A 567 -18.74 1.02 18.99
C TRP A 567 -18.00 1.19 20.31
N SER A 568 -17.87 0.11 21.09
CA SER A 568 -17.08 0.11 22.33
C SER A 568 -15.58 0.33 22.08
N SER A 569 -15.08 -0.03 20.89
CA SER A 569 -13.69 0.19 20.48
C SER A 569 -13.46 1.55 19.79
N LEU A 570 -14.51 2.12 19.19
CA LEU A 570 -14.41 3.35 18.38
C LEU A 570 -14.71 4.64 19.14
N ARG A 571 -15.66 4.63 20.08
CA ARG A 571 -16.13 5.83 20.79
C ARG A 571 -15.56 5.87 22.20
N LEU A 572 -14.40 6.50 22.31
CA LEU A 572 -13.63 6.55 23.54
C LEU A 572 -13.77 7.92 24.25
N PRO A 573 -13.58 7.98 25.58
CA PRO A 573 -13.31 9.22 26.29
C PRO A 573 -12.14 10.01 25.67
N SER A 574 -12.13 11.33 25.87
CA SER A 574 -11.03 12.19 25.43
C SER A 574 -9.71 11.81 26.11
N GLY A 575 -8.59 11.96 25.41
CA GLY A 575 -7.25 11.63 25.92
C GLY A 575 -6.79 10.20 25.63
N LEU A 576 -7.62 9.37 24.97
CA LEU A 576 -7.26 8.01 24.58
C LEU A 576 -6.91 7.93 23.08
N GLY A 577 -5.71 7.41 22.78
CA GLY A 577 -5.20 7.24 21.41
C GLY A 577 -5.45 5.86 20.79
N CYS A 578 -6.30 5.04 21.40
CA CYS A 578 -6.51 3.66 20.97
C CYS A 578 -7.09 3.60 19.54
N SER A 579 -6.41 2.85 18.67
CA SER A 579 -6.85 2.59 17.30
C SER A 579 -7.72 1.34 17.23
N THR A 580 -8.47 1.13 16.13
CA THR A 580 -9.28 -0.09 15.94
C THR A 580 -9.04 -0.67 14.55
N VAL A 581 -8.69 -1.95 14.50
CA VAL A 581 -8.47 -2.73 13.28
C VAL A 581 -9.25 -4.03 13.37
N LEU A 582 -10.17 -4.26 12.43
CA LEU A 582 -11.13 -5.39 12.54
C LEU A 582 -10.57 -6.74 12.10
N SER A 583 -9.66 -6.74 11.13
CA SER A 583 -9.04 -7.98 10.66
C SER A 583 -7.85 -8.35 11.54
N PRO A 584 -7.71 -9.62 11.96
CA PRO A 584 -6.56 -10.07 12.74
C PRO A 584 -5.25 -9.91 11.96
N ASP A 585 -5.24 -10.26 10.67
CA ASP A 585 -4.07 -10.11 9.81
C ASP A 585 -3.70 -8.63 9.63
N ALA A 586 -4.71 -7.76 9.50
CA ALA A 586 -4.49 -6.33 9.38
C ALA A 586 -4.01 -5.71 10.70
N ALA A 587 -4.41 -6.23 11.86
CA ALA A 587 -3.92 -5.76 13.15
C ALA A 587 -2.43 -6.07 13.32
N ALA A 588 -2.01 -7.28 12.95
CA ALA A 588 -0.60 -7.65 12.88
C ALA A 588 0.17 -6.79 11.85
N GLN A 589 -0.42 -6.54 10.67
CA GLN A 589 0.18 -5.68 9.65
C GLN A 589 0.31 -4.22 10.12
N PHE A 590 -0.68 -3.70 10.86
CA PHE A 590 -0.62 -2.34 11.41
C PHE A 590 0.45 -2.24 12.51
N ALA A 591 0.56 -3.25 13.38
CA ALA A 591 1.67 -3.34 14.34
C ALA A 591 3.03 -3.41 13.61
N ALA A 592 3.13 -4.17 12.52
CA ALA A 592 4.33 -4.22 11.69
C ALA A 592 4.65 -2.86 11.05
N GLN A 593 3.65 -2.09 10.61
CA GLN A 593 3.86 -0.74 10.07
C GLN A 593 4.41 0.22 11.13
N VAL A 594 3.96 0.10 12.38
CA VAL A 594 4.47 0.90 13.50
C VAL A 594 5.93 0.51 13.80
N LEU A 595 6.22 -0.78 13.95
CA LEU A 595 7.58 -1.25 14.27
C LEU A 595 8.56 -1.03 13.10
N GLY A 596 8.09 -1.16 11.86
CA GLY A 596 8.87 -0.92 10.64
C GLY A 596 9.30 0.54 10.44
N LEU A 597 8.85 1.48 11.28
CA LEU A 597 9.44 2.82 11.31
C LEU A 597 10.91 2.78 11.78
N ASN A 598 11.24 1.85 12.67
CA ASN A 598 12.57 1.72 13.30
C ASN A 598 13.29 0.40 12.96
N ASP A 599 12.59 -0.58 12.40
CA ASP A 599 13.16 -1.85 11.94
C ASP A 599 13.09 -1.96 10.41
N HIS A 600 14.25 -1.93 9.74
CA HIS A 600 14.30 -1.98 8.28
C HIS A 600 13.91 -3.35 7.71
N LEU A 601 14.05 -4.45 8.46
CA LEU A 601 13.68 -5.79 8.01
C LEU A 601 12.16 -5.95 8.01
N VAL A 602 11.49 -5.49 9.07
CA VAL A 602 10.02 -5.45 9.14
C VAL A 602 9.47 -4.54 8.03
N TRP A 603 10.08 -3.37 7.83
CA TRP A 603 9.73 -2.46 6.75
C TRP A 603 9.89 -3.10 5.37
N ALA A 604 11.00 -3.81 5.14
CA ALA A 604 11.29 -4.46 3.88
C ALA A 604 10.29 -5.59 3.57
N LYS A 605 9.88 -6.37 4.58
CA LYS A 605 8.82 -7.39 4.44
C LYS A 605 7.48 -6.78 4.06
N LEU A 606 7.10 -5.65 4.67
CA LEU A 606 5.91 -4.90 4.27
C LEU A 606 6.02 -4.43 2.81
N ARG A 607 7.18 -3.89 2.43
CA ARG A 607 7.41 -3.35 1.09
C ARG A 607 7.37 -4.43 0.00
N ALA A 608 7.96 -5.59 0.28
CA ALA A 608 7.94 -6.76 -0.60
C ALA A 608 6.54 -7.37 -0.67
N SER A 609 5.80 -7.45 0.45
CA SER A 609 4.41 -7.90 0.47
C SER A 609 3.50 -7.04 -0.42
N MET A 610 3.66 -5.71 -0.41
CA MET A 610 2.95 -4.80 -1.30
C MET A 610 3.26 -5.08 -2.78
N LEU A 611 4.53 -5.31 -3.12
CA LEU A 611 4.94 -5.68 -4.48
C LEU A 611 4.30 -7.02 -4.88
N ASN A 612 4.44 -8.06 -4.06
CA ASN A 612 3.96 -9.41 -4.38
C ASN A 612 2.44 -9.46 -4.54
N THR A 613 1.71 -8.69 -3.73
CA THR A 613 0.25 -8.52 -3.89
C THR A 613 -0.08 -7.87 -5.23
N TRP A 614 0.64 -6.79 -5.60
CA TRP A 614 0.44 -6.12 -6.88
C TRP A 614 0.79 -7.02 -8.07
N ILE A 615 1.88 -7.79 -8.01
CA ILE A 615 2.26 -8.77 -9.05
C ILE A 615 1.17 -9.84 -9.18
N SER A 616 0.63 -10.33 -8.06
CA SER A 616 -0.43 -11.34 -8.05
C SER A 616 -1.69 -10.85 -8.76
N LEU A 617 -2.08 -9.59 -8.52
CA LEU A 617 -3.20 -8.95 -9.23
C LEU A 617 -2.93 -8.84 -10.74
N LYS A 618 -1.73 -8.43 -11.14
CA LYS A 618 -1.34 -8.33 -12.56
C LYS A 618 -1.40 -9.68 -13.27
N ARG A 619 -0.90 -10.74 -12.63
CA ARG A 619 -0.95 -12.11 -13.17
C ARG A 619 -2.38 -12.65 -13.25
N ALA A 620 -3.20 -12.40 -12.22
CA ALA A 620 -4.60 -12.79 -12.23
C ALA A 620 -5.38 -12.12 -13.37
N ASP A 621 -5.17 -10.82 -13.59
CA ASP A 621 -5.77 -10.07 -14.70
C ASP A 621 -5.30 -10.61 -16.06
N LYS A 622 -4.00 -10.83 -16.25
CA LYS A 622 -3.45 -11.44 -17.48
C LYS A 622 -4.07 -12.80 -17.77
N LYS A 623 -4.24 -13.65 -16.75
CA LYS A 623 -4.89 -14.96 -16.89
C LYS A 623 -6.35 -14.85 -17.34
N LEU A 624 -7.10 -13.91 -16.78
CA LEU A 624 -8.52 -13.69 -17.14
C LEU A 624 -8.68 -13.08 -18.53
N GLN A 625 -7.76 -12.23 -18.97
CA GLN A 625 -7.75 -11.69 -20.34
C GLN A 625 -7.54 -12.81 -21.36
N GLY A 626 -6.68 -13.78 -21.07
CA GLY A 626 -6.47 -14.96 -21.92
C GLY A 626 -7.70 -15.88 -22.06
N CYS A 627 -8.67 -15.79 -21.14
CA CYS A 627 -9.95 -16.53 -21.23
C CYS A 627 -11.05 -15.74 -21.95
N SER A 628 -10.81 -14.46 -22.25
CA SER A 628 -11.78 -13.56 -22.88
C SER A 628 -11.63 -13.48 -24.41
N LEU A 629 -10.70 -14.27 -24.96
CA LEU A 629 -10.43 -14.48 -26.38
C LEU A 629 -10.92 -15.87 -26.76
#